data_AF-A0A075LN06-F1
#
_entry.id   AF-A0A075LN06-F1
#
_cell.length_a   1.000
_cell.length_b   1.000
_cell.length_c   1.000
_cell.angle_alpha   90.00
_cell.angle_beta   90.00
_cell.angle_gamma   90.00
#
_symmetry.space_group_name_H-M   'P 1'
#
loop_
_entity.id
_entity.type
_entity.pdbx_description
1 polymer ?
#
loop_
_entity_poly.entity_id
_entity_poly.type
_entity_poly.pdbx_seq_one_letter_code
_entity_poly.pdbx_strand_id
1 'polypeptide(L)'
;MQDYILLAVLLVLFLAVVLFTRYLNKPVKILFTIYYLILGALFVVVKERIDNTYEGAATTPNINWIVNNEWIADIRHLLFVPMIGLLIYLLYKGYTDPKGPWKRSNILGVTIPLAALMAALYFLFSYMYGYHS
;
A
#
# COMPACT_ATOMS: atom_id res chain seq x y z
N MET A 1 -3.25 13.19 13.89
CA MET A 1 -4.38 12.48 13.19
C MET A 1 -4.38 12.75 11.69
N GLN A 2 -4.06 13.97 11.25
CA GLN A 2 -3.94 14.30 9.83
C GLN A 2 -2.78 13.53 9.16
N ASP A 3 -1.76 13.20 9.94
CA ASP A 3 -0.51 12.56 9.50
C ASP A 3 -0.76 11.18 8.88
N TYR A 4 -1.74 10.42 9.36
CA TYR A 4 -2.00 9.04 8.91
C TYR A 4 -3.15 8.88 7.92
N ILE A 5 -3.71 9.97 7.39
CA ILE A 5 -4.87 9.90 6.48
C ILE A 5 -4.54 9.12 5.22
N LEU A 6 -3.37 9.36 4.61
CA LEU A 6 -2.97 8.65 3.38
C LEU A 6 -2.84 7.15 3.63
N LEU A 7 -2.20 6.75 4.74
CA LEU A 7 -2.13 5.35 5.15
C LEU A 7 -3.52 4.74 5.30
N ALA A 8 -4.44 5.42 6.01
CA ALA A 8 -5.79 4.92 6.22
C ALA A 8 -6.55 4.72 4.90
N VAL A 9 -6.50 5.71 4.00
CA VAL A 9 -7.12 5.61 2.66
C VAL A 9 -6.52 4.44 1.88
N LEU A 10 -5.20 4.27 1.91
CA LEU A 10 -4.50 3.19 1.22
C LEU A 10 -4.92 1.82 1.75
N LEU A 11 -4.97 1.64 3.08
CA LEU A 11 -5.41 0.39 3.69
C LEU A 11 -6.87 0.08 3.36
N VAL A 12 -7.76 1.08 3.38
CA VAL A 12 -9.17 0.88 2.98
C VAL A 12 -9.29 0.44 1.53
N LEU A 13 -8.55 1.07 0.61
CA LEU A 13 -8.54 0.68 -0.80
C LEU A 13 -8.00 -0.75 -0.98
N PHE A 14 -6.91 -1.09 -0.31
CA PHE A 14 -6.30 -2.41 -0.40
C PHE A 14 -7.21 -3.50 0.16
N LEU A 15 -7.83 -3.25 1.31
CA LEU A 15 -8.81 -4.16 1.90
C LEU A 15 -10.07 -4.26 1.03
N ALA A 16 -10.53 -3.19 0.41
CA ALA A 16 -11.65 -3.25 -0.53
C ALA A 16 -11.35 -4.18 -1.70
N VAL A 17 -10.17 -4.07 -2.32
CA VAL A 17 -9.73 -4.99 -3.39
C VAL A 17 -9.76 -6.45 -2.91
N VAL A 18 -9.19 -6.73 -1.73
CA VAL A 18 -9.12 -8.08 -1.15
C VAL A 18 -10.51 -8.64 -0.80
N LEU A 19 -11.37 -7.84 -0.19
CA LEU A 19 -12.67 -8.30 0.31
C LEU A 19 -13.69 -8.48 -0.82
N PHE A 20 -13.72 -7.57 -1.78
CA PHE A 20 -14.71 -7.59 -2.87
C PHE A 20 -14.31 -8.44 -4.07
N THR A 21 -13.03 -8.80 -4.22
CA THR A 21 -12.66 -9.73 -5.29
C THR A 21 -13.31 -11.10 -5.10
N ARG A 22 -13.94 -11.62 -6.16
CA ARG A 22 -14.50 -12.99 -6.16
C ARG A 22 -13.46 -14.08 -6.39
N TYR A 23 -12.24 -13.71 -6.79
CA TYR A 23 -11.21 -14.64 -7.21
C TYR A 23 -10.37 -15.20 -6.06
N LEU A 24 -10.51 -14.65 -4.86
CA LEU A 24 -9.87 -15.16 -3.64
C LEU A 24 -10.87 -15.96 -2.80
N ASN A 25 -10.42 -17.09 -2.25
CA ASN A 25 -11.21 -17.85 -1.28
C ASN A 25 -11.19 -17.15 0.10
N LYS A 26 -12.11 -17.51 0.99
CA LYS A 26 -12.22 -16.88 2.32
C LYS A 26 -10.92 -16.93 3.14
N PRO A 27 -10.19 -18.07 3.22
CA PRO A 27 -8.93 -18.12 3.97
C PRO A 27 -7.88 -17.13 3.46
N VAL A 28 -7.69 -17.02 2.14
CA VAL A 28 -6.72 -16.08 1.56
C VAL A 28 -7.13 -14.63 1.82
N LYS A 29 -8.43 -14.31 1.78
CA LYS A 29 -8.92 -12.98 2.16
C LYS A 29 -8.60 -12.62 3.61
N ILE A 30 -8.81 -13.57 4.54
CA ILE A 30 -8.48 -13.37 5.95
C ILE A 30 -6.98 -13.14 6.13
N LEU A 31 -6.14 -13.93 5.45
CA LEU A 31 -4.69 -13.79 5.50
C LEU A 31 -4.24 -12.40 5.05
N PHE A 32 -4.72 -11.92 3.89
CA PHE A 32 -4.41 -10.57 3.41
C PHE A 32 -4.96 -9.47 4.34
N THR A 33 -6.15 -9.67 4.91
CA THR A 33 -6.75 -8.71 5.82
C THR A 33 -5.88 -8.54 7.07
N ILE A 34 -5.51 -9.65 7.72
CA ILE A 34 -4.63 -9.66 8.88
C ILE A 34 -3.27 -9.04 8.52
N TYR A 35 -2.71 -9.43 7.37
CA TYR A 35 -1.45 -8.88 6.88
C TYR A 35 -1.44 -7.36 6.80
N TYR A 36 -2.44 -6.75 6.14
CA TYR A 36 -2.50 -5.29 5.99
C TYR A 36 -2.84 -4.57 7.30
N LEU A 37 -3.64 -5.18 8.19
CA LEU A 37 -3.91 -4.60 9.52
C LEU A 37 -2.64 -4.58 10.37
N ILE A 38 -1.85 -5.66 10.36
CA ILE A 38 -0.57 -5.72 11.07
C ILE A 38 0.40 -4.67 10.52
N LEU A 39 0.54 -4.56 9.19
CA LEU A 39 1.41 -3.55 8.59
C LEU A 39 0.95 -2.12 8.92
N GLY A 40 -0.35 -1.86 8.94
CA GLY A 40 -0.90 -0.55 9.34
C GLY A 40 -0.55 -0.20 10.78
N ALA A 41 -0.74 -1.14 11.71
CA ALA A 41 -0.38 -0.94 13.11
C ALA A 41 1.13 -0.77 13.30
N LEU A 42 1.93 -1.61 12.64
CA LEU A 42 3.39 -1.55 12.68
C LEU A 42 3.92 -0.20 12.15
N PHE A 43 3.33 0.31 11.07
CA PHE A 43 3.67 1.62 10.52
C PHE A 43 3.52 2.72 11.56
N VAL A 44 2.36 2.80 12.22
CA VAL A 44 2.07 3.84 13.22
C VAL A 44 3.03 3.73 14.40
N VAL A 45 3.19 2.53 14.96
CA VAL A 45 4.05 2.31 16.14
C VAL A 45 5.51 2.67 15.85
N VAL A 46 6.04 2.26 14.70
CA VAL A 46 7.44 2.55 14.35
C VAL A 46 7.62 4.03 14.00
N LYS A 47 6.67 4.66 13.30
CA LYS A 47 6.74 6.09 12.97
C LYS A 47 6.74 6.94 14.24
N GLU A 48 5.80 6.69 15.16
CA GLU A 48 5.76 7.40 16.44
C GLU A 48 7.05 7.18 17.26
N ARG A 49 7.61 5.96 17.22
CA ARG A 49 8.88 5.69 17.89
C ARG A 49 10.03 6.49 17.29
N ILE A 50 10.12 6.56 15.96
CA ILE A 50 11.15 7.35 15.27
C ILE A 50 11.00 8.82 15.64
N ASP A 51 9.78 9.36 15.54
CA ASP A 51 9.50 10.77 15.80
C ASP A 51 9.87 11.13 17.26
N ASN A 52 9.39 10.36 18.25
CA ASN A 52 9.71 10.58 19.67
C ASN A 52 11.20 10.43 20.00
N THR A 53 11.94 9.59 19.28
CA THR A 53 13.39 9.37 19.53
C THR A 53 14.22 10.59 19.12
N TYR A 54 13.75 11.36 18.14
CA TYR A 54 14.47 12.51 17.59
C TYR A 54 13.77 13.85 17.89
N GLU A 55 12.67 13.85 18.65
CA GLU A 55 12.07 15.06 19.23
C GLU A 55 13.08 15.80 20.11
N GLY A 56 13.51 16.99 19.67
CA GLY A 56 14.49 17.83 20.37
C GLY A 56 15.92 17.74 19.83
N ALA A 57 16.22 16.81 18.92
CA ALA A 57 17.48 16.77 18.17
C ALA A 57 17.47 17.75 17.00
N ALA A 58 17.26 19.04 17.28
CA ALA A 58 17.21 20.11 16.26
C ALA A 58 18.54 20.31 15.49
N THR A 59 19.61 19.60 15.85
CA THR A 59 20.97 19.81 15.34
C THR A 59 21.51 18.70 14.45
N THR A 60 20.81 17.56 14.29
CA THR A 60 21.22 16.50 13.35
C THR A 60 20.12 16.14 12.35
N PRO A 61 19.81 17.04 11.38
CA PRO A 61 18.84 16.79 10.30
C PRO A 61 19.10 15.51 9.49
N ASN A 62 20.32 14.97 9.54
CA ASN A 62 20.72 13.84 8.69
C ASN A 62 20.22 12.48 9.21
N ILE A 63 20.29 12.21 10.52
CA ILE A 63 20.07 10.84 11.03
C ILE A 63 18.58 10.47 11.06
N ASN A 64 17.71 11.35 11.56
CA ASN A 64 16.27 11.09 11.56
C ASN A 64 15.76 10.86 10.12
N TRP A 65 16.17 11.73 9.19
CA TRP A 65 15.76 11.61 7.79
C TRP A 65 16.25 10.31 7.13
N ILE A 66 17.48 9.85 7.42
CA ILE A 66 17.99 8.56 6.92
C ILE A 66 17.14 7.41 7.48
N VAL A 67 17.00 7.33 8.80
CA VAL A 67 16.29 6.22 9.47
C VAL A 67 14.82 6.16 9.03
N ASN A 68 14.17 7.33 8.95
CA ASN A 68 12.81 7.43 8.47
C ASN A 68 12.70 6.98 7.00
N ASN A 69 13.57 7.45 6.10
CA ASN A 69 13.50 7.03 4.70
C ASN A 69 13.76 5.54 4.48
N GLU A 70 14.69 4.95 5.22
CA GLU A 70 14.92 3.50 5.18
C GLU A 70 13.66 2.75 5.62
N TRP A 71 13.07 3.14 6.74
CA TRP A 71 11.81 2.57 7.22
C TRP A 71 10.68 2.72 6.19
N ILE A 72 10.51 3.92 5.62
CA ILE A 72 9.49 4.21 4.61
C ILE A 72 9.73 3.40 3.34
N ALA A 73 10.98 3.21 2.92
CA ALA A 73 11.30 2.39 1.75
C ALA A 73 10.86 0.94 1.96
N ASP A 74 11.19 0.36 3.12
CA ASP A 74 10.87 -1.02 3.49
C ASP A 74 9.36 -1.24 3.61
N ILE A 75 8.69 -0.42 4.42
CA ILE A 75 7.25 -0.59 4.68
C ILE A 75 6.43 -0.37 3.40
N ARG A 76 6.86 0.54 2.53
CA ARG A 76 6.25 0.76 1.21
C ARG A 76 6.39 -0.49 0.34
N HIS A 77 7.55 -1.17 0.33
CA HIS A 77 7.69 -2.42 -0.44
C HIS A 77 6.76 -3.51 0.12
N LEU A 78 6.71 -3.66 1.45
CA LEU A 78 5.81 -4.60 2.11
C LEU A 78 4.33 -4.31 1.82
N LEU A 79 3.92 -3.03 1.73
CA LEU A 79 2.55 -2.65 1.38
C LEU A 79 2.24 -2.90 -0.09
N PHE A 80 3.08 -2.41 -1.00
CA PHE A 80 2.73 -2.33 -2.42
C PHE A 80 3.02 -3.60 -3.20
N VAL A 81 4.09 -4.35 -2.89
CA VAL A 81 4.47 -5.54 -3.68
C VAL A 81 3.39 -6.63 -3.64
N PRO A 82 2.85 -7.02 -2.47
CA PRO A 82 1.76 -8.01 -2.43
C PRO A 82 0.49 -7.52 -3.13
N MET A 83 0.18 -6.22 -3.04
CA MET A 83 -0.96 -5.63 -3.75
C MET A 83 -0.75 -5.66 -5.26
N ILE A 84 0.42 -5.27 -5.77
CA ILE A 84 0.76 -5.36 -7.20
C ILE A 84 0.63 -6.80 -7.69
N GLY A 85 1.20 -7.76 -6.94
CA GLY A 85 1.07 -9.18 -7.27
C GLY A 85 -0.37 -9.66 -7.31
N LEU A 86 -1.21 -9.24 -6.35
CA LEU A 86 -2.63 -9.52 -6.34
C LEU A 86 -3.33 -8.91 -7.55
N LEU A 87 -3.09 -7.64 -7.87
CA LEU A 87 -3.70 -6.98 -9.02
C LEU A 87 -3.34 -7.67 -10.34
N ILE A 88 -2.08 -8.07 -10.52
CA ILE A 88 -1.65 -8.88 -11.68
C ILE A 88 -2.42 -10.20 -11.74
N TYR A 89 -2.54 -10.91 -10.61
CA TYR A 89 -3.32 -12.14 -10.52
C TYR A 89 -4.80 -11.91 -10.89
N LEU A 90 -5.42 -10.84 -10.38
CA LEU A 90 -6.81 -10.49 -10.68
C LEU A 90 -7.01 -10.15 -12.16
N LEU A 91 -6.06 -9.44 -12.78
CA LEU A 91 -6.08 -9.16 -14.22
C LEU A 91 -5.98 -10.46 -15.03
N TYR A 92 -5.07 -11.37 -14.66
CA TYR A 92 -4.93 -12.67 -15.31
C TYR A 92 -6.22 -13.51 -15.19
N LYS A 93 -6.83 -13.56 -13.99
CA LYS A 93 -8.10 -14.25 -13.78
C LYS A 93 -9.26 -13.59 -14.53
N GLY A 94 -9.30 -12.26 -14.58
CA GLY A 94 -10.27 -11.51 -15.36
C GLY A 94 -10.18 -11.82 -16.86
N TYR A 95 -8.97 -12.02 -17.39
CA TYR A 95 -8.74 -12.38 -18.79
C TYR A 95 -9.15 -13.82 -19.13
N THR A 96 -8.89 -14.75 -18.21
CA THR A 96 -9.11 -16.19 -18.44
C THR A 96 -10.52 -16.66 -18.11
N ASP A 97 -11.31 -15.89 -17.36
CA ASP A 97 -12.67 -16.25 -16.98
C ASP A 97 -13.67 -16.06 -18.13
N PRO A 98 -14.22 -17.15 -18.72
CA PRO A 98 -15.16 -17.07 -19.84
C PRO A 98 -16.53 -16.50 -19.45
N LYS A 99 -16.83 -16.42 -18.14
CA LYS A 99 -18.07 -15.85 -17.58
C LYS A 99 -17.83 -14.46 -16.98
N GLY A 100 -16.63 -13.90 -17.13
CA GLY A 100 -16.30 -12.58 -16.64
C GLY A 100 -17.02 -11.48 -17.44
N PRO A 101 -17.39 -10.35 -16.80
CA PRO A 101 -18.01 -9.23 -17.50
C PRO A 101 -17.05 -8.48 -18.47
N TRP A 102 -15.81 -8.95 -18.60
CA TRP A 102 -14.72 -8.26 -19.27
C TRP A 102 -14.52 -8.83 -20.67
N LYS A 103 -14.96 -8.09 -21.70
CA LYS A 103 -14.50 -8.35 -23.06
C LYS A 103 -12.98 -8.11 -23.10
N ARG A 104 -12.23 -9.03 -23.73
CA ARG A 104 -10.75 -8.98 -23.82
C ARG A 104 -10.21 -7.60 -24.28
N SER A 105 -10.99 -6.83 -25.03
CA SER A 105 -10.66 -5.48 -25.52
C SER A 105 -10.60 -4.39 -24.44
N ASN A 106 -11.28 -4.55 -23.30
CA ASN A 106 -11.41 -3.49 -22.27
C ASN A 106 -10.33 -3.54 -21.19
N ILE A 107 -9.45 -4.53 -21.25
CA ILE A 107 -8.45 -4.78 -20.19
C ILE A 107 -7.39 -3.69 -20.16
N LEU A 108 -6.89 -3.24 -21.32
CA LEU A 108 -5.95 -2.11 -21.38
C LEU A 108 -6.54 -0.84 -20.77
N GLY A 109 -7.85 -0.62 -20.98
CA GLY A 109 -8.59 0.52 -20.42
C GLY A 109 -8.69 0.51 -18.90
N VAL A 110 -8.44 -0.62 -18.23
CA VAL A 110 -8.44 -0.71 -16.75
C VAL A 110 -7.05 -0.92 -16.18
N THR A 111 -6.21 -1.72 -16.85
CA THR A 111 -4.83 -1.95 -16.41
C THR A 111 -4.02 -0.66 -16.37
N ILE A 112 -4.18 0.22 -17.37
CA ILE A 112 -3.44 1.50 -17.44
C ILE A 112 -3.84 2.43 -16.28
N PRO A 113 -5.14 2.76 -16.07
CA PRO A 113 -5.54 3.57 -14.91
C PRO A 113 -5.15 2.96 -13.57
N LEU A 114 -5.23 1.65 -13.43
CA LEU A 114 -4.87 0.95 -12.20
C LEU A 114 -3.37 1.03 -11.92
N ALA A 115 -2.52 0.82 -12.93
CA ALA A 115 -1.08 0.97 -12.81
C ALA A 115 -0.69 2.42 -12.49
N ALA A 116 -1.33 3.40 -13.15
CA ALA A 116 -1.12 4.82 -12.88
C ALA A 116 -1.54 5.18 -11.45
N LEU A 117 -2.67 4.68 -10.97
CA LEU A 117 -3.12 4.86 -9.59
C LEU A 117 -2.13 4.26 -8.59
N MET A 118 -1.65 3.03 -8.83
CA MET A 118 -0.67 2.38 -7.97
C MET A 118 0.65 3.16 -7.91
N ALA A 119 1.13 3.64 -9.05
CA ALA A 119 2.34 4.47 -9.12
C ALA A 119 2.15 5.81 -8.38
N ALA A 120 0.99 6.46 -8.55
CA ALA A 120 0.66 7.70 -7.85
C ALA A 120 0.59 7.50 -6.33
N LEU A 121 -0.10 6.46 -5.86
CA LEU A 121 -0.18 6.12 -4.44
C LEU A 121 1.21 5.77 -3.88
N TYR A 122 2.03 5.03 -4.63
CA TYR A 122 3.40 4.70 -4.23
C TYR A 122 4.26 5.94 -4.07
N PHE A 123 4.18 6.86 -5.04
CA PHE A 123 4.89 8.13 -4.98
C PHE A 123 4.41 9.00 -3.81
N LEU A 124 3.10 9.20 -3.68
CA LEU A 124 2.51 10.02 -2.61
C LEU A 124 2.86 9.47 -1.22
N PHE A 125 2.84 8.14 -1.05
CA PHE A 125 3.23 7.52 0.22
C PHE A 125 4.68 7.84 0.58
N SER A 126 5.57 7.71 -0.40
CA SER A 126 7.00 8.04 -0.22
C SER A 126 7.21 9.52 0.07
N TYR A 127 6.49 10.38 -0.63
CA TYR A 127 6.59 11.82 -0.50
C TYR A 127 6.08 12.29 0.87
N MET A 128 4.87 11.89 1.25
CA MET A 128 4.25 12.34 2.50
C MET A 128 4.96 11.82 3.74
N TYR A 129 5.48 10.59 3.70
CA TYR A 129 6.05 9.97 4.90
C TYR A 129 7.57 9.98 4.94
N GLY A 130 8.25 10.02 3.79
CA GLY A 130 9.72 10.01 3.70
C GLY A 130 10.33 11.41 3.66
N TYR A 131 9.63 12.39 3.08
CA TYR A 131 10.13 13.76 2.96
C TYR A 131 9.52 14.67 4.03
N HIS A 132 10.36 15.17 4.94
CA HIS A 132 10.09 16.19 5.97
C HIS A 132 8.61 16.27 6.41
N SER A 133 8.25 15.39 7.34
CA SER A 133 7.16 15.62 8.31
C SER A 133 7.77 16.18 9.59
#